data_AF-A0A4S4K979-F1
#
_entry.id   AF-A0A4S4K979-F1
#
_cell.length_a   1.000
_cell.length_b   1.000
_cell.length_c   1.000
_cell.angle_alpha   90.00
_cell.angle_beta   90.00
_cell.angle_gamma   90.00
#
_symmetry.space_group_name_H-M   'P 1'
#
loop_
_entity.id
_entity.type
_entity.pdbx_description
1 polymer ?
#
loop_
_entity_poly.entity_id
_entity_poly.type
_entity_poly.pdbx_seq_one_letter_code
_entity_poly.pdbx_strand_id
1 'polypeptide(L)'
;MLLPLAHEVIRLTFHDAISISQSQGPKAGGGADGSMLLFPTVEPNFSANNGIDDSVNNLIPFMQKHNTISAGDLVQFAGAVALTNCPGAPQIEFLAGRPNKTIAAVEGLIPEPQDNVTSILARFKDAGNFSPSEVVALLASHSVARADKVDTTIDAAPFDSTPFTFDTQVFLEVLLKGTGFPGTGNNVGEVASPLPLTSGTDTGEMRLQSDFALARDERTACAWQSFVNEQELMASAFKAAMAKLAVLGHNPRDLINCTEVVPPPTPAVDKPASFPATKSAADLELTCKSKFPTLTTDAGATESLIPHCSDGAMNCTTVQFTGPA
;
A
#
# COMPACT_ATOMS: atom_id res chain seq x y z
N MET A 1 -15.07 8.73 10.82
CA MET A 1 -14.05 7.69 10.55
C MET A 1 -13.00 8.37 9.68
N LEU A 2 -11.74 8.46 10.12
CA LEU A 2 -10.66 9.19 9.42
C LEU A 2 -9.90 8.25 8.48
N LEU A 3 -10.59 7.67 7.49
CA LEU A 3 -10.00 6.67 6.58
C LEU A 3 -8.89 7.20 5.66
N PRO A 4 -8.92 8.45 5.15
CA PRO A 4 -7.82 8.96 4.32
C PRO A 4 -6.46 8.98 5.05
N LEU A 5 -6.44 9.28 6.36
CA LEU A 5 -5.22 9.23 7.16
C LEU A 5 -4.70 7.79 7.34
N ALA A 6 -5.59 6.80 7.34
CA ALA A 6 -5.18 5.41 7.49
C ALA A 6 -4.32 4.94 6.30
N HIS A 7 -4.69 5.31 5.08
CA HIS A 7 -3.94 4.92 3.87
C HIS A 7 -2.52 5.50 3.89
N GLU A 8 -2.39 6.80 4.21
CA GLU A 8 -1.09 7.49 4.25
C GLU A 8 -0.16 6.91 5.32
N VAL A 9 -0.70 6.56 6.49
CA VAL A 9 0.10 5.95 7.57
C VAL A 9 0.52 4.51 7.21
N ILE A 10 -0.32 3.74 6.51
CA ILE A 10 0.07 2.42 5.99
C ILE A 10 1.22 2.57 5.00
N ARG A 11 1.14 3.52 4.07
CA ARG A 11 2.23 3.86 3.15
C ARG A 11 3.51 4.23 3.90
N LEU A 12 3.43 5.07 4.93
CA LEU A 12 4.58 5.47 5.75
C LEU A 12 5.32 4.27 6.36
N THR A 13 4.61 3.23 6.82
CA THR A 13 5.28 2.04 7.37
C THR A 13 6.18 1.34 6.35
N PHE A 14 5.78 1.33 5.08
CA PHE A 14 6.59 0.78 4.01
C PHE A 14 7.79 1.69 3.69
N HIS A 15 7.55 2.99 3.53
CA HIS A 15 8.59 3.96 3.15
C HIS A 15 9.69 4.08 4.23
N ASP A 16 9.33 4.05 5.51
CA ASP A 16 10.30 3.96 6.62
C ASP A 16 11.06 2.62 6.54
N ALA A 17 10.33 1.50 6.55
CA ALA A 17 10.94 0.18 6.67
C ALA A 17 11.86 -0.22 5.51
N ILE A 18 11.49 0.08 4.25
CA ILE A 18 12.21 -0.39 3.06
C ILE A 18 13.53 0.38 2.81
N SER A 19 13.71 1.51 3.51
CA SER A 19 14.87 2.40 3.43
C SER A 19 16.09 1.84 4.19
N ILE A 20 16.50 0.63 3.80
CA ILE A 20 17.68 -0.11 4.27
C ILE A 20 18.31 -0.83 3.09
N SER A 21 19.63 -1.06 3.09
CA SER A 21 20.30 -1.83 2.03
C SER A 21 21.38 -2.76 2.57
N GLN A 22 21.29 -4.05 2.27
CA GLN A 22 22.31 -5.03 2.64
C GLN A 22 23.62 -4.81 1.88
N SER A 23 23.54 -4.47 0.59
CA SER A 23 24.74 -4.25 -0.24
C SER A 23 25.46 -2.93 0.04
N GLN A 24 24.73 -1.86 0.39
CA GLN A 24 25.33 -0.57 0.75
C GLN A 24 25.69 -0.48 2.24
N GLY A 25 25.14 -1.37 3.07
CA GLY A 25 25.42 -1.47 4.50
C GLY A 25 24.70 -0.42 5.37
N PRO A 26 24.95 -0.41 6.69
CA PRO A 26 24.14 0.36 7.65
C PRO A 26 24.19 1.89 7.50
N LYS A 27 25.07 2.43 6.65
CA LYS A 27 25.13 3.87 6.37
C LYS A 27 24.10 4.34 5.35
N ALA A 28 23.48 3.41 4.62
CA ALA A 28 22.47 3.74 3.62
C ALA A 28 21.09 4.00 4.24
N GLY A 29 20.81 3.45 5.41
CA GLY A 29 19.53 3.60 6.12
C GLY A 29 19.31 2.45 7.10
N GLY A 30 18.51 2.70 8.14
CA GLY A 30 18.32 1.77 9.26
C GLY A 30 17.07 0.89 9.16
N GLY A 31 16.23 1.07 8.14
CA GLY A 31 15.01 0.27 7.96
C GLY A 31 13.86 0.80 8.80
N ALA A 32 13.12 -0.07 9.48
CA ALA A 32 11.94 0.33 10.27
C ALA A 32 12.37 1.03 11.57
N ASP A 33 12.85 2.26 11.49
CA ASP A 33 13.59 2.96 12.52
C ASP A 33 13.03 4.36 12.87
N GLY A 34 11.98 4.79 12.17
CA GLY A 34 11.36 6.10 12.34
C GLY A 34 12.18 7.26 11.81
N SER A 35 13.16 7.01 10.94
CA SER A 35 14.00 8.01 10.28
C SER A 35 13.16 9.08 9.57
N MET A 36 12.02 8.69 8.97
CA MET A 36 11.04 9.62 8.39
C MET A 36 10.55 10.69 9.37
N LEU A 37 10.32 10.33 10.65
CA LEU A 37 9.85 11.28 11.68
C LEU A 37 11.00 12.05 12.34
N LEU A 38 12.18 11.42 12.45
CA LEU A 38 13.35 11.98 13.12
C LEU A 38 14.14 12.95 12.23
N PHE A 39 14.08 12.75 10.90
CA PHE A 39 14.71 13.58 9.88
C PHE A 39 13.67 14.08 8.86
N PRO A 40 12.62 14.79 9.29
CA PRO A 40 11.46 15.10 8.47
C PRO A 40 11.78 15.98 7.25
N THR A 41 12.90 16.71 7.27
CA THR A 41 13.33 17.56 6.16
C THR A 41 14.28 16.86 5.17
N VAL A 42 14.55 15.56 5.34
CA VAL A 42 15.50 14.81 4.48
C VAL A 42 14.74 13.86 3.56
N GLU A 43 14.33 12.71 4.07
CA GLU A 43 13.73 11.64 3.26
C GLU A 43 12.38 12.05 2.65
N PRO A 44 11.47 12.74 3.37
CA PRO A 44 10.20 13.20 2.78
C PRO A 44 10.37 14.12 1.56
N ASN A 45 11.55 14.75 1.39
CA ASN A 45 11.84 15.63 0.25
C ASN A 45 12.42 14.89 -0.97
N PHE A 46 12.68 13.58 -0.89
CA PHE A 46 13.08 12.78 -2.06
C PHE A 46 11.90 12.60 -3.02
N SER A 47 12.16 12.53 -4.32
CA SER A 47 11.09 12.47 -5.33
C SER A 47 10.18 11.25 -5.15
N ALA A 48 10.75 10.09 -4.82
CA ALA A 48 10.00 8.85 -4.58
C ALA A 48 9.13 8.89 -3.30
N ASN A 49 9.38 9.86 -2.41
CA ASN A 49 8.63 10.08 -1.18
C ASN A 49 7.59 11.19 -1.29
N ASN A 50 7.34 11.74 -2.49
CA ASN A 50 6.37 12.81 -2.68
C ASN A 50 5.00 12.45 -2.04
N GLY A 51 4.45 13.37 -1.25
CA GLY A 51 3.21 13.19 -0.47
C GLY A 51 3.35 12.45 0.86
N ILE A 52 4.53 11.94 1.24
CA ILE A 52 4.71 11.25 2.53
C ILE A 52 4.71 12.22 3.72
N ASP A 53 5.00 13.50 3.46
CA ASP A 53 5.00 14.61 4.41
C ASP A 53 3.69 14.67 5.22
N ASP A 54 2.55 14.39 4.60
CA ASP A 54 1.26 14.40 5.28
C ASP A 54 1.20 13.39 6.44
N SER A 55 1.64 12.15 6.21
CA SER A 55 1.70 11.12 7.26
C SER A 55 2.73 11.43 8.34
N VAL A 56 3.90 11.95 7.95
CA VAL A 56 4.98 12.34 8.87
C VAL A 56 4.50 13.46 9.81
N ASN A 57 3.92 14.52 9.24
CA ASN A 57 3.41 15.66 9.98
C ASN A 57 2.25 15.27 10.91
N ASN A 58 1.45 14.28 10.53
CA ASN A 58 0.40 13.75 11.41
C ASN A 58 0.92 12.92 12.59
N LEU A 59 2.03 12.19 12.44
CA LEU A 59 2.57 11.34 13.51
C LEU A 59 3.52 12.09 14.46
N ILE A 60 4.19 13.15 14.03
CA ILE A 60 5.11 13.92 14.89
C ILE A 60 4.47 14.41 16.20
N PRO A 61 3.23 14.95 16.23
CA PRO A 61 2.57 15.30 17.47
C PRO A 61 2.38 14.12 18.43
N PHE A 62 2.15 12.91 17.91
CA PHE A 62 2.05 11.70 18.73
C PHE A 62 3.42 11.27 19.27
N MET A 63 4.49 11.39 18.48
CA MET A 63 5.87 11.16 18.93
C MET A 63 6.23 12.09 20.11
N GLN A 64 5.85 13.37 20.02
CA GLN A 64 6.10 14.35 21.08
C GLN A 64 5.27 14.08 22.34
N LYS A 65 4.00 13.69 22.18
CA LYS A 65 3.07 13.45 23.28
C LYS A 65 3.32 12.11 23.98
N HIS A 66 3.59 11.05 23.22
CA HIS A 66 3.83 9.69 23.70
C HIS A 66 5.34 9.39 23.73
N ASN A 67 6.10 10.26 24.37
CA ASN A 67 7.57 10.32 24.34
C ASN A 67 8.31 9.12 24.98
N THR A 68 7.60 8.12 25.47
CA THR A 68 8.16 6.84 25.93
C THR A 68 8.22 5.80 24.81
N ILE A 69 7.57 6.05 23.67
CA ILE A 69 7.55 5.19 22.48
C ILE A 69 8.52 5.79 21.45
N SER A 70 9.35 4.95 20.82
CA SER A 70 10.28 5.42 19.78
C SER A 70 9.57 5.79 18.49
N ALA A 71 10.21 6.58 17.64
CA ALA A 71 9.68 6.92 16.32
C ALA A 71 9.39 5.67 15.48
N GLY A 72 10.32 4.71 15.42
CA GLY A 72 10.11 3.45 14.69
C GLY A 72 8.97 2.59 15.26
N ASP A 73 8.84 2.51 16.59
CA ASP A 73 7.70 1.80 17.19
C ASP A 73 6.37 2.53 16.89
N LEU A 74 6.36 3.87 16.90
CA LEU A 74 5.19 4.67 16.58
C LEU A 74 4.73 4.47 15.13
N VAL A 75 5.64 4.52 14.16
CA VAL A 75 5.31 4.31 12.74
C VAL A 75 4.67 2.93 12.55
N GLN A 76 5.33 1.87 13.02
CA GLN A 76 4.83 0.51 12.85
C GLN A 76 3.52 0.25 13.61
N PHE A 77 3.36 0.80 14.81
CA PHE A 77 2.12 0.68 15.57
C PHE A 77 0.96 1.45 14.91
N ALA A 78 1.23 2.65 14.40
CA ALA A 78 0.22 3.47 13.75
C ALA A 78 -0.30 2.78 12.47
N GLY A 79 0.58 2.16 11.67
CA GLY A 79 0.15 1.35 10.52
C GLY A 79 -0.65 0.10 10.92
N ALA A 80 -0.26 -0.59 12.00
CA ALA A 80 -1.02 -1.71 12.53
C ALA A 80 -2.44 -1.28 12.93
N VAL A 81 -2.58 -0.16 13.64
CA VAL A 81 -3.88 0.41 14.01
C VAL A 81 -4.66 0.86 12.77
N ALA A 82 -4.02 1.52 11.80
CA ALA A 82 -4.65 1.96 10.57
C ALA A 82 -5.33 0.80 9.84
N LEU A 83 -4.60 -0.31 9.63
CA LEU A 83 -5.10 -1.53 8.99
C LEU A 83 -6.33 -2.13 9.70
N THR A 84 -6.43 -2.03 11.03
CA THR A 84 -7.60 -2.59 11.75
C THR A 84 -8.93 -1.93 11.37
N ASN A 85 -8.88 -0.74 10.78
CA ASN A 85 -10.06 -0.01 10.29
C ASN A 85 -10.49 -0.41 8.87
N CYS A 86 -9.70 -1.23 8.19
CA CYS A 86 -9.99 -1.73 6.84
C CYS A 86 -10.64 -3.12 6.97
N PRO A 87 -11.94 -3.28 6.63
CA PRO A 87 -12.61 -4.57 6.71
C PRO A 87 -11.83 -5.64 5.93
N GLY A 88 -11.51 -6.76 6.58
CA GLY A 88 -10.79 -7.89 5.98
C GLY A 88 -9.28 -7.88 6.20
N ALA A 89 -8.71 -6.80 6.72
CA ALA A 89 -7.29 -6.74 7.04
C ALA A 89 -6.93 -7.70 8.19
N PRO A 90 -5.75 -8.32 8.16
CA PRO A 90 -5.30 -9.18 9.24
C PRO A 90 -4.88 -8.35 10.47
N GLN A 91 -4.96 -8.94 11.67
CA GLN A 91 -4.24 -8.41 12.82
C GLN A 91 -2.74 -8.69 12.63
N ILE A 92 -1.97 -7.66 12.25
CA ILE A 92 -0.53 -7.81 12.05
C ILE A 92 0.22 -7.91 13.37
N GLU A 93 1.35 -8.61 13.37
CA GLU A 93 2.23 -8.70 14.54
C GLU A 93 2.84 -7.33 14.83
N PHE A 94 2.83 -6.94 16.11
CA PHE A 94 3.52 -5.74 16.57
C PHE A 94 4.58 -6.12 17.60
N LEU A 95 5.84 -6.05 17.19
CA LEU A 95 6.99 -6.13 18.08
C LEU A 95 7.47 -4.72 18.41
N ALA A 96 7.72 -4.43 19.69
CA ALA A 96 8.15 -3.13 20.19
C ALA A 96 9.56 -3.18 20.80
N GLY A 97 10.21 -2.03 20.92
CA GLY A 97 11.56 -1.88 21.48
C GLY A 97 12.59 -1.33 20.51
N ARG A 98 12.17 -0.78 19.36
CA ARG A 98 13.11 -0.14 18.41
C ARG A 98 13.81 1.05 19.08
N PRO A 99 15.13 1.23 18.90
CA PRO A 99 15.83 2.39 19.45
C PRO A 99 15.28 3.71 18.88
N ASN A 100 15.21 4.76 19.71
CA ASN A 100 14.78 6.08 19.27
C ASN A 100 15.94 6.95 18.72
N LYS A 101 16.90 6.32 18.04
CA LYS A 101 18.10 6.96 17.47
C LYS A 101 18.51 6.22 16.21
N THR A 102 18.62 6.95 15.11
CA THR A 102 19.04 6.42 13.81
C THR A 102 19.71 7.52 12.97
N ILE A 103 19.86 7.29 11.67
CA ILE A 103 20.32 8.23 10.64
C ILE A 103 19.22 8.42 9.58
N ALA A 104 19.26 9.52 8.84
CA ALA A 104 18.46 9.64 7.62
C ALA A 104 18.96 8.64 6.58
N ALA A 105 18.04 7.98 5.87
CA ALA A 105 18.39 7.12 4.76
C ALA A 105 18.86 7.92 3.53
N VAL A 106 19.58 7.25 2.62
CA VAL A 106 19.97 7.80 1.33
C VAL A 106 18.83 7.68 0.31
N GLU A 107 18.83 8.57 -0.67
CA GLU A 107 17.88 8.51 -1.79
C GLU A 107 18.08 7.24 -2.64
N GLY A 108 17.02 6.82 -3.37
CA GLY A 108 17.05 5.68 -4.29
C GLY A 108 16.77 4.32 -3.64
N LEU A 109 16.30 4.30 -2.39
CA LEU A 109 15.92 3.07 -1.68
C LEU A 109 14.42 2.74 -1.76
N ILE A 110 13.59 3.66 -2.24
CA ILE A 110 12.15 3.47 -2.43
C ILE A 110 11.89 2.98 -3.86
N PRO A 111 11.18 1.86 -4.07
CA PRO A 111 10.70 1.48 -5.40
C PRO A 111 9.75 2.53 -5.97
N GLU A 112 9.88 2.84 -7.26
CA GLU A 112 9.03 3.81 -7.93
C GLU A 112 8.07 3.12 -8.93
N PRO A 113 6.88 3.69 -9.21
CA PRO A 113 5.89 3.02 -10.06
C PRO A 113 6.37 2.82 -11.51
N GLN A 114 7.34 3.60 -11.99
CA GLN A 114 7.96 3.42 -13.30
C GLN A 114 9.05 2.34 -13.34
N ASP A 115 9.44 1.76 -12.20
CA ASP A 115 10.47 0.73 -12.17
C ASP A 115 10.03 -0.54 -12.90
N ASN A 116 10.99 -1.25 -13.48
CA ASN A 116 10.74 -2.57 -14.04
C ASN A 116 10.77 -3.65 -12.93
N VAL A 117 10.12 -4.79 -13.19
CA VAL A 117 10.01 -5.90 -12.22
C VAL A 117 11.37 -6.40 -11.73
N THR A 118 12.40 -6.42 -12.57
CA THR A 118 13.75 -6.84 -12.14
C THR A 118 14.33 -5.89 -11.11
N SER A 119 14.21 -4.58 -11.31
CA SER A 119 14.65 -3.56 -10.34
C SER A 119 13.88 -3.66 -9.04
N ILE A 120 12.54 -3.77 -9.10
CA ILE A 120 11.68 -3.91 -7.92
C ILE A 120 12.09 -5.14 -7.10
N LEU A 121 12.15 -6.32 -7.73
CA LEU A 121 12.52 -7.56 -7.04
C LEU A 121 13.94 -7.50 -6.48
N ALA A 122 14.87 -6.85 -7.17
CA ALA A 122 16.24 -6.65 -6.67
C ALA A 122 16.26 -5.71 -5.45
N ARG A 123 15.48 -4.63 -5.45
CA ARG A 123 15.37 -3.68 -4.33
C ARG A 123 14.84 -4.35 -3.07
N PHE A 124 13.75 -5.10 -3.20
CA PHE A 124 13.17 -5.88 -2.12
C PHE A 124 14.12 -6.98 -1.62
N LYS A 125 14.82 -7.67 -2.52
CA LYS A 125 15.83 -8.65 -2.14
C LYS A 125 16.99 -8.00 -1.36
N ASP A 126 17.48 -6.85 -1.79
CA ASP A 126 18.56 -6.12 -1.13
C ASP A 126 18.15 -5.51 0.22
N ALA A 127 16.89 -5.09 0.39
CA ALA A 127 16.41 -4.55 1.65
C ALA A 127 16.29 -5.63 2.75
N GLY A 128 15.66 -6.76 2.43
CA GLY A 128 15.27 -7.77 3.43
C GLY A 128 15.26 -9.20 2.96
N ASN A 129 15.86 -9.50 1.81
CA ASN A 129 15.78 -10.81 1.15
C ASN A 129 14.33 -11.28 0.98
N PHE A 130 13.44 -10.38 0.53
CA PHE A 130 12.06 -10.74 0.16
C PHE A 130 12.05 -11.53 -1.15
N SER A 131 11.26 -12.59 -1.16
CA SER A 131 10.91 -13.37 -2.34
C SER A 131 9.87 -12.64 -3.20
N PRO A 132 9.76 -12.96 -4.50
CA PRO A 132 8.74 -12.36 -5.36
C PRO A 132 7.31 -12.51 -4.83
N SER A 133 6.98 -13.65 -4.20
CA SER A 133 5.67 -13.86 -3.58
C SER A 133 5.44 -12.97 -2.35
N GLU A 134 6.46 -12.70 -1.54
CA GLU A 134 6.34 -11.74 -0.43
C GLU A 134 6.17 -10.30 -0.96
N VAL A 135 6.82 -9.94 -2.07
CA VAL A 135 6.63 -8.62 -2.72
C VAL A 135 5.18 -8.46 -3.16
N VAL A 136 4.63 -9.45 -3.88
CA VAL A 136 3.22 -9.43 -4.30
C VAL A 136 2.28 -9.44 -3.11
N ALA A 137 2.60 -10.17 -2.03
CA ALA A 137 1.79 -10.18 -0.81
C ALA A 137 1.75 -8.79 -0.16
N LEU A 138 2.87 -8.06 -0.10
CA LEU A 138 2.91 -6.69 0.44
C LEU A 138 2.07 -5.70 -0.37
N LEU A 139 1.94 -5.91 -1.70
CA LEU A 139 1.09 -5.10 -2.56
C LEU A 139 -0.41 -5.29 -2.33
N ALA A 140 -0.83 -6.22 -1.46
CA ALA A 140 -2.21 -6.24 -0.96
C ALA A 140 -2.58 -4.91 -0.25
N SER A 141 -1.60 -4.14 0.23
CA SER A 141 -1.83 -2.77 0.72
C SER A 141 -2.46 -1.85 -0.33
N HIS A 142 -2.27 -2.13 -1.62
CA HIS A 142 -2.86 -1.34 -2.70
C HIS A 142 -4.38 -1.52 -2.80
N SER A 143 -4.98 -2.52 -2.14
CA SER A 143 -6.44 -2.63 -1.99
C SER A 143 -7.03 -1.55 -1.07
N VAL A 144 -6.20 -0.88 -0.28
CA VAL A 144 -6.61 0.24 0.59
C VAL A 144 -5.73 1.45 0.35
N ALA A 145 -5.53 1.79 -0.93
CA ALA A 145 -4.64 2.86 -1.34
C ALA A 145 -5.21 3.69 -2.50
N ARG A 146 -4.68 4.92 -2.61
CA ARG A 146 -5.00 5.90 -3.63
C ARG A 146 -3.73 6.69 -3.99
N ALA A 147 -3.75 7.42 -5.11
CA ALA A 147 -2.66 8.29 -5.55
C ALA A 147 -3.08 9.75 -5.65
N ASP A 148 -2.24 10.62 -5.07
CA ASP A 148 -2.42 12.09 -5.10
C ASP A 148 -1.37 12.81 -5.93
N LYS A 149 -0.27 12.13 -6.30
CA LYS A 149 0.95 12.77 -6.84
C LYS A 149 1.40 12.23 -8.19
N VAL A 150 0.84 11.11 -8.66
CA VAL A 150 1.19 10.51 -9.96
C VAL A 150 0.64 11.36 -11.09
N ASP A 151 -0.66 11.68 -11.04
CA ASP A 151 -1.27 12.73 -11.84
C ASP A 151 -1.49 13.96 -10.94
N THR A 152 -1.01 15.12 -11.37
CA THR A 152 -1.10 16.36 -10.57
C THR A 152 -2.39 17.16 -10.80
N THR A 153 -3.27 16.67 -11.67
CA THR A 153 -4.56 17.30 -12.02
C THR A 153 -5.77 16.71 -11.28
N ILE A 154 -5.57 15.55 -10.65
CA ILE A 154 -6.57 14.82 -9.85
C ILE A 154 -5.93 14.41 -8.51
N ASP A 155 -6.76 14.14 -7.51
CA ASP A 155 -6.36 13.59 -6.23
C ASP A 155 -7.14 12.30 -5.93
N ALA A 156 -6.66 11.55 -4.95
CA ALA A 156 -7.34 10.39 -4.39
C ALA A 156 -7.76 9.34 -5.45
N ALA A 157 -6.99 9.17 -6.52
CA ALA A 157 -7.28 8.16 -7.54
C ALA A 157 -7.03 6.75 -6.95
N PRO A 158 -8.06 5.91 -6.73
CA PRO A 158 -7.88 4.62 -6.06
C PRO A 158 -7.23 3.59 -6.97
N PHE A 159 -6.57 2.58 -6.38
CA PHE A 159 -5.96 1.48 -7.15
C PHE A 159 -6.89 0.29 -7.38
N ASP A 160 -8.03 0.27 -6.72
CA ASP A 160 -9.15 -0.61 -7.00
C ASP A 160 -10.50 0.08 -6.74
N SER A 161 -11.60 -0.61 -7.01
CA SER A 161 -12.96 -0.09 -6.82
C SER A 161 -13.44 -0.07 -5.37
N THR A 162 -12.68 -0.60 -4.42
CA THR A 162 -13.05 -0.76 -3.01
C THR A 162 -11.98 -0.23 -2.05
N PRO A 163 -11.48 1.01 -2.22
CA PRO A 163 -10.26 1.52 -1.55
C PRO A 163 -10.35 1.66 -0.03
N PHE A 164 -11.49 1.34 0.58
CA PHE A 164 -11.71 1.34 2.03
C PHE A 164 -11.86 -0.08 2.61
N THR A 165 -11.76 -1.11 1.78
CA THR A 165 -11.93 -2.53 2.11
C THR A 165 -10.64 -3.26 1.76
N PHE A 166 -10.08 -4.03 2.69
CA PHE A 166 -8.89 -4.84 2.42
C PHE A 166 -9.32 -6.17 1.82
N ASP A 167 -9.65 -6.14 0.53
CA ASP A 167 -10.12 -7.28 -0.24
C ASP A 167 -9.17 -7.63 -1.41
N THR A 168 -9.65 -8.47 -2.34
CA THR A 168 -8.82 -8.98 -3.44
C THR A 168 -9.08 -8.26 -4.77
N GLN A 169 -9.84 -7.16 -4.77
CA GLN A 169 -10.26 -6.45 -5.98
C GLN A 169 -9.06 -5.90 -6.75
N VAL A 170 -8.06 -5.29 -6.10
CA VAL A 170 -6.82 -4.85 -6.77
C VAL A 170 -6.15 -5.96 -7.59
N PHE A 171 -6.13 -7.21 -7.08
CA PHE A 171 -5.52 -8.33 -7.81
C PHE A 171 -6.34 -8.73 -9.04
N LEU A 172 -7.67 -8.60 -8.98
CA LEU A 172 -8.57 -8.81 -10.12
C LEU A 172 -8.48 -7.67 -11.14
N GLU A 173 -8.61 -6.43 -10.67
CA GLU A 173 -8.83 -5.25 -11.50
C GLU A 173 -7.58 -4.88 -12.30
N VAL A 174 -6.38 -5.06 -11.73
CA VAL A 174 -5.11 -4.88 -12.47
C VAL A 174 -4.95 -5.87 -13.63
N LEU A 175 -5.60 -7.04 -13.58
CA LEU A 175 -5.60 -8.03 -14.67
C LEU A 175 -6.60 -7.68 -15.79
N LEU A 176 -7.45 -6.68 -15.61
CA LEU A 176 -8.39 -6.27 -16.64
C LEU A 176 -7.70 -5.42 -17.72
N LYS A 177 -8.26 -5.42 -18.93
CA LYS A 177 -7.81 -4.55 -20.01
C LYS A 177 -8.05 -3.08 -19.66
N GLY A 178 -6.99 -2.27 -19.76
CA GLY A 178 -7.08 -0.83 -19.61
C GLY A 178 -7.88 -0.18 -20.75
N THR A 179 -8.73 0.80 -20.42
CA THR A 179 -9.64 1.48 -21.35
C THR A 179 -9.47 3.00 -21.41
N GLY A 180 -8.82 3.59 -20.41
CA GLY A 180 -8.56 5.04 -20.36
C GLY A 180 -7.68 5.42 -19.17
N PHE A 181 -7.67 6.70 -18.82
CA PHE A 181 -6.97 7.24 -17.65
C PHE A 181 -7.98 8.07 -16.85
N PRO A 182 -7.94 8.05 -15.50
CA PRO A 182 -8.84 8.83 -14.66
C PRO A 182 -8.59 10.35 -14.75
N GLY A 183 -7.38 10.73 -15.18
CA GLY A 183 -6.96 12.11 -15.45
C GLY A 183 -6.29 12.24 -16.82
N THR A 184 -5.03 12.67 -16.84
CA THR A 184 -4.20 12.82 -18.04
C THR A 184 -3.51 11.51 -18.43
N GLY A 185 -3.24 11.30 -19.72
CA GLY A 185 -2.75 10.02 -20.24
C GLY A 185 -1.23 9.88 -20.39
N ASN A 186 -0.45 10.77 -19.76
CA ASN A 186 1.01 10.89 -20.00
C ASN A 186 1.85 11.02 -18.71
N ASN A 187 1.33 10.54 -17.58
CA ASN A 187 2.04 10.56 -16.31
C ASN A 187 3.09 9.45 -16.22
N VAL A 188 4.19 9.74 -15.52
CA VAL A 188 5.27 8.77 -15.31
C VAL A 188 4.81 7.71 -14.32
N GLY A 189 4.97 6.44 -14.69
CA GLY A 189 4.59 5.32 -13.82
C GLY A 189 3.10 4.98 -13.84
N GLU A 190 2.30 5.59 -14.72
CA GLU A 190 0.88 5.27 -14.89
C GLU A 190 0.64 4.52 -16.22
N VAL A 191 -0.32 3.59 -16.23
CA VAL A 191 -0.83 2.92 -17.43
C VAL A 191 -2.36 2.95 -17.45
N ALA A 192 -2.96 2.62 -18.59
CA ALA A 192 -4.39 2.68 -18.76
C ALA A 192 -5.13 1.83 -17.71
N SER A 193 -6.08 2.48 -17.03
CA SER A 193 -6.99 1.93 -16.04
C SER A 193 -8.19 1.23 -16.69
N PRO A 194 -8.72 0.15 -16.09
CA PRO A 194 -9.94 -0.48 -16.54
C PRO A 194 -11.17 0.34 -16.14
N LEU A 195 -11.12 1.12 -15.05
CA LEU A 195 -12.25 1.89 -14.50
C LEU A 195 -11.91 3.39 -14.37
N PRO A 196 -11.71 4.12 -15.49
CA PRO A 196 -11.22 5.50 -15.47
C PRO A 196 -12.32 6.56 -15.25
N LEU A 197 -13.58 6.20 -14.96
CA LEU A 197 -14.67 7.17 -14.88
C LEU A 197 -14.53 8.08 -13.65
N THR A 198 -14.23 9.36 -13.88
CA THR A 198 -14.17 10.39 -12.85
C THR A 198 -15.42 11.29 -12.87
N SER A 199 -15.98 11.59 -11.70
CA SER A 199 -17.06 12.58 -11.55
C SER A 199 -16.96 13.33 -10.21
N GLY A 200 -16.72 14.64 -10.26
CA GLY A 200 -16.55 15.43 -9.04
C GLY A 200 -15.27 15.00 -8.32
N THR A 201 -15.38 14.67 -7.03
CA THR A 201 -14.28 14.15 -6.20
C THR A 201 -14.16 12.63 -6.26
N ASP A 202 -15.12 11.94 -6.89
CA ASP A 202 -15.09 10.50 -7.10
C ASP A 202 -14.19 10.24 -8.31
N THR A 203 -12.88 10.27 -8.06
CA THR A 203 -11.82 10.01 -9.04
C THR A 203 -11.85 8.56 -9.48
N GLY A 204 -11.75 8.33 -10.79
CA GLY A 204 -11.66 6.97 -11.35
C GLY A 204 -10.40 6.22 -10.91
N GLU A 205 -10.42 4.91 -11.06
CA GLU A 205 -9.29 4.03 -10.73
C GLU A 205 -8.04 4.45 -11.53
N MET A 206 -6.89 4.47 -10.86
CA MET A 206 -5.57 4.63 -11.47
C MET A 206 -4.84 3.28 -11.44
N ARG A 207 -4.08 2.99 -12.50
CA ARG A 207 -3.23 1.80 -12.54
C ARG A 207 -1.76 2.18 -12.62
N LEU A 208 -0.99 1.74 -11.63
CA LEU A 208 0.46 1.89 -11.64
C LEU A 208 1.10 0.93 -12.65
N GLN A 209 2.15 1.39 -13.33
CA GLN A 209 2.94 0.57 -14.25
C GLN A 209 3.57 -0.63 -13.53
N SER A 210 4.12 -0.42 -12.34
CA SER A 210 4.70 -1.47 -11.49
C SER A 210 3.72 -2.62 -11.22
N ASP A 211 2.48 -2.30 -10.85
CA ASP A 211 1.45 -3.28 -10.52
C ASP A 211 1.02 -4.04 -11.77
N PHE A 212 0.78 -3.31 -12.87
CA PHE A 212 0.51 -3.89 -14.18
C PHE A 212 1.58 -4.89 -14.62
N ALA A 213 2.86 -4.52 -14.45
CA ALA A 213 3.98 -5.35 -14.82
C ALA A 213 4.16 -6.57 -13.90
N LEU A 214 4.01 -6.40 -12.58
CA LEU A 214 4.08 -7.51 -11.63
C LEU A 214 2.95 -8.52 -11.82
N ALA A 215 1.75 -8.07 -12.20
CA ALA A 215 0.63 -8.94 -12.53
C ALA A 215 0.88 -9.80 -13.78
N ARG A 216 1.80 -9.38 -14.66
CA ARG A 216 2.04 -9.97 -15.98
C ARG A 216 3.43 -10.58 -16.17
N ASP A 217 4.36 -10.39 -15.25
CA ASP A 217 5.71 -10.98 -15.31
C ASP A 217 5.71 -12.44 -14.86
N GLU A 218 6.41 -13.33 -15.58
CA GLU A 218 6.43 -14.77 -15.30
C GLU A 218 6.89 -15.13 -13.87
N ARG A 219 7.68 -14.26 -13.22
CA ARG A 219 8.17 -14.47 -11.85
C ARG A 219 7.11 -14.20 -10.78
N THR A 220 6.07 -13.43 -11.09
CA THR A 220 5.10 -12.91 -10.11
C THR A 220 3.64 -13.13 -10.51
N ALA A 221 3.33 -13.29 -11.79
CA ALA A 221 1.95 -13.38 -12.30
C ALA A 221 1.11 -14.48 -11.63
N CYS A 222 1.70 -15.65 -11.35
CA CYS A 222 0.95 -16.70 -10.65
C CYS A 222 0.74 -16.41 -9.16
N ALA A 223 1.68 -15.72 -8.50
CA ALA A 223 1.45 -15.25 -7.13
C ALA A 223 0.37 -14.16 -7.12
N TRP A 224 0.40 -13.25 -8.08
CA TRP A 224 -0.62 -12.21 -8.27
C TRP A 224 -2.02 -12.82 -8.45
N GLN A 225 -2.18 -13.71 -9.43
CA GLN A 225 -3.46 -14.37 -9.69
C GLN A 225 -3.93 -15.23 -8.51
N SER A 226 -3.01 -15.77 -7.69
CA SER A 226 -3.37 -16.64 -6.56
C SER A 226 -4.15 -15.93 -5.45
N PHE A 227 -4.10 -14.60 -5.39
CA PHE A 227 -4.88 -13.84 -4.41
C PHE A 227 -6.28 -13.46 -4.90
N VAL A 228 -6.57 -13.57 -6.20
CA VAL A 228 -7.90 -13.26 -6.73
C VAL A 228 -8.94 -14.19 -6.09
N ASN A 229 -9.90 -13.59 -5.38
CA ASN A 229 -10.97 -14.30 -4.67
C ASN A 229 -10.50 -15.21 -3.52
N GLU A 230 -9.28 -15.02 -3.01
CA GLU A 230 -8.69 -15.83 -1.94
C GLU A 230 -8.35 -14.95 -0.73
N GLN A 231 -9.39 -14.38 -0.08
CA GLN A 231 -9.28 -13.40 1.01
C GLN A 231 -8.36 -13.86 2.14
N GLU A 232 -8.59 -15.06 2.68
CA GLU A 232 -7.81 -15.58 3.81
C GLU A 232 -6.34 -15.79 3.43
N LEU A 233 -6.08 -16.28 2.22
CA LEU A 233 -4.74 -16.49 1.71
C LEU A 233 -4.00 -15.14 1.56
N MET A 234 -4.66 -14.15 0.97
CA MET A 234 -4.11 -12.80 0.80
C MET A 234 -3.79 -12.17 2.15
N ALA A 235 -4.75 -12.13 3.08
CA ALA A 235 -4.56 -11.54 4.41
C ALA A 235 -3.47 -12.26 5.21
N SER A 236 -3.40 -13.59 5.14
CA SER A 236 -2.36 -14.38 5.80
C SER A 236 -0.97 -14.12 5.22
N ALA A 237 -0.85 -14.07 3.88
CA ALA A 237 0.41 -13.78 3.20
C ALA A 237 0.89 -12.34 3.48
N PHE A 238 -0.02 -11.36 3.42
CA PHE A 238 0.28 -9.97 3.78
C PHE A 238 0.77 -9.86 5.23
N LYS A 239 0.07 -10.50 6.18
CA LYS A 239 0.50 -10.54 7.58
C LYS A 239 1.91 -11.09 7.75
N ALA A 240 2.23 -12.19 7.08
CA ALA A 240 3.55 -12.80 7.17
C ALA A 240 4.64 -11.90 6.57
N ALA A 241 4.39 -11.27 5.42
CA ALA A 241 5.33 -10.35 4.80
C ALA A 241 5.51 -9.06 5.60
N MET A 242 4.43 -8.52 6.19
CA MET A 242 4.47 -7.36 7.09
C MET A 242 5.25 -7.64 8.37
N ALA A 243 5.16 -8.84 8.95
CA ALA A 243 5.95 -9.22 10.13
C ALA A 243 7.46 -9.13 9.85
N LYS A 244 7.88 -9.43 8.62
CA LYS A 244 9.28 -9.30 8.16
C LYS A 244 9.63 -7.85 7.81
N LEU A 245 8.75 -7.12 7.13
CA LEU A 245 8.95 -5.71 6.79
C LEU A 245 9.12 -4.85 8.05
N ALA A 246 8.24 -5.03 9.03
CA ALA A 246 8.18 -4.20 10.22
C ALA A 246 9.45 -4.27 11.08
N VAL A 247 10.28 -5.29 10.90
CA VAL A 247 11.50 -5.52 11.71
C VAL A 247 12.78 -5.36 10.90
N LEU A 248 12.72 -4.81 9.69
CA LEU A 248 13.92 -4.47 8.93
C LEU A 248 14.85 -3.57 9.77
N GLY A 249 16.15 -3.88 9.74
CA GLY A 249 17.15 -3.23 10.58
C GLY A 249 17.26 -3.76 12.01
N HIS A 250 16.37 -4.65 12.42
CA HIS A 250 16.27 -5.15 13.79
C HIS A 250 16.38 -6.68 13.84
N ASN A 251 16.85 -7.20 14.97
CA ASN A 251 16.73 -8.62 15.28
C ASN A 251 15.43 -8.84 16.05
N PRO A 252 14.45 -9.59 15.52
CA PRO A 252 13.14 -9.77 16.17
C PRO A 252 13.21 -10.35 17.58
N ARG A 253 14.28 -11.09 17.91
CA ARG A 253 14.49 -11.66 19.25
C ARG A 253 14.79 -10.61 20.32
N ASP A 254 15.21 -9.42 19.91
CA ASP A 254 15.52 -8.32 20.81
C ASP A 254 14.31 -7.37 21.01
N LEU A 255 13.18 -7.67 20.33
CA LEU A 255 11.94 -6.93 20.41
C LEU A 255 10.89 -7.71 21.23
N ILE A 256 10.04 -6.99 21.95
CA ILE A 256 8.98 -7.55 22.77
C ILE A 256 7.72 -7.70 21.93
N ASN A 257 7.05 -8.85 21.99
CA ASN A 257 5.76 -9.02 21.33
C ASN A 257 4.66 -8.27 22.09
N CYS A 258 4.15 -7.21 21.47
CA CYS A 258 3.08 -6.36 21.98
C CYS A 258 1.81 -6.47 21.10
N THR A 259 1.64 -7.55 20.35
CA THR A 259 0.50 -7.73 19.43
C THR A 259 -0.86 -7.64 20.13
N GLU A 260 -0.93 -8.00 21.42
CA GLU A 260 -2.17 -7.94 22.21
C GLU A 260 -2.78 -6.53 22.32
N VAL A 261 -1.98 -5.46 22.14
CA VAL A 261 -2.48 -4.08 22.18
C VAL A 261 -2.92 -3.55 20.82
N VAL A 262 -2.70 -4.31 19.74
CA VAL A 262 -3.24 -4.00 18.42
C VAL A 262 -4.75 -4.26 18.47
N PRO A 263 -5.62 -3.28 18.13
CA PRO A 263 -7.06 -3.48 18.12
C PRO A 263 -7.47 -4.69 17.28
N PRO A 264 -8.58 -5.36 17.62
CA PRO A 264 -9.11 -6.41 16.76
C PRO A 264 -9.51 -5.80 15.40
N PRO A 265 -9.11 -6.40 14.27
CA PRO A 265 -9.44 -5.88 12.96
C PRO A 265 -10.93 -5.99 12.66
N THR A 266 -11.43 -5.09 11.84
CA THR A 266 -12.79 -5.15 11.30
C THR A 266 -12.93 -6.40 10.42
N PRO A 267 -13.93 -7.27 10.63
CA PRO A 267 -14.11 -8.48 9.83
C PRO A 267 -14.25 -8.19 8.34
N ALA A 268 -13.86 -9.16 7.50
CA ALA A 268 -14.06 -9.07 6.05
C ALA A 268 -15.53 -8.89 5.70
N VAL A 269 -15.78 -8.17 4.60
CA VAL A 269 -17.07 -8.23 3.92
C VAL A 269 -17.17 -9.63 3.32
N ASP A 270 -18.12 -10.45 3.77
CA ASP A 270 -18.34 -11.84 3.32
C ASP A 270 -18.91 -11.86 1.88
N LYS A 271 -18.16 -11.28 0.95
CA LYS A 271 -18.48 -11.13 -0.47
C LYS A 271 -17.29 -11.65 -1.29
N PRO A 272 -17.50 -12.62 -2.20
CA PRO A 272 -16.51 -13.00 -3.20
C PRO A 272 -16.08 -11.82 -4.06
N ALA A 273 -14.88 -11.87 -4.63
CA ALA A 273 -14.46 -10.91 -5.64
C ALA A 273 -15.42 -10.94 -6.83
N SER A 274 -15.70 -9.77 -7.40
CA SER A 274 -16.60 -9.63 -8.54
C SER A 274 -16.00 -8.71 -9.59
N PHE A 275 -16.26 -9.01 -10.86
CA PHE A 275 -15.97 -8.05 -11.92
C PHE A 275 -16.85 -6.81 -11.70
N PRO A 276 -16.27 -5.61 -11.64
CA PRO A 276 -17.05 -4.39 -11.57
C PRO A 276 -17.98 -4.24 -12.78
N ALA A 277 -19.05 -3.46 -12.64
CA ALA A 277 -20.00 -3.22 -13.71
C ALA A 277 -19.26 -2.77 -14.99
N THR A 278 -19.71 -3.24 -16.16
CA THR A 278 -19.06 -3.13 -17.49
C THR A 278 -17.86 -4.06 -17.76
N LYS A 279 -17.38 -4.81 -16.77
CA LYS A 279 -16.25 -5.74 -16.92
C LYS A 279 -16.68 -7.20 -16.80
N SER A 280 -15.88 -8.08 -17.39
CA SER A 280 -16.14 -9.51 -17.39
C SER A 280 -14.86 -10.31 -17.58
N ALA A 281 -14.99 -11.65 -17.58
CA ALA A 281 -13.89 -12.54 -17.92
C ALA A 281 -13.33 -12.31 -19.34
N ALA A 282 -14.08 -11.69 -20.25
CA ALA A 282 -13.60 -11.34 -21.59
C ALA A 282 -12.54 -10.21 -21.59
N ASP A 283 -12.45 -9.46 -20.49
CA ASP A 283 -11.54 -8.33 -20.34
C ASP A 283 -10.22 -8.74 -19.66
N LEU A 284 -10.07 -10.00 -19.24
CA LEU A 284 -8.87 -10.47 -18.55
C LEU A 284 -7.65 -10.59 -19.48
N GLU A 285 -6.52 -10.10 -18.99
CA GLU A 285 -5.19 -10.22 -19.59
C GLU A 285 -4.30 -11.08 -18.68
N LEU A 286 -4.37 -12.40 -18.86
CA LEU A 286 -3.72 -13.37 -17.97
C LEU A 286 -2.35 -13.83 -18.49
N THR A 287 -1.35 -13.84 -17.60
CA THR A 287 -0.05 -14.50 -17.85
C THR A 287 0.05 -15.87 -17.16
N CYS A 288 -0.56 -16.03 -15.97
CA CYS A 288 -0.48 -17.30 -15.25
C CYS A 288 -1.29 -18.40 -15.96
N LYS A 289 -0.69 -19.59 -16.10
CA LYS A 289 -1.33 -20.74 -16.75
C LYS A 289 -2.31 -21.50 -15.84
N SER A 290 -2.32 -21.19 -14.55
CA SER A 290 -3.29 -21.76 -13.61
C SER A 290 -4.70 -21.28 -13.92
N LYS A 291 -5.70 -22.11 -13.61
CA LYS A 291 -7.11 -21.77 -13.84
C LYS A 291 -7.47 -20.49 -13.07
N PHE A 292 -8.04 -19.52 -13.78
CA PHE A 292 -8.64 -18.34 -13.18
C PHE A 292 -9.97 -18.70 -12.50
N PRO A 293 -10.28 -18.16 -11.30
CA PRO A 293 -11.54 -18.46 -10.60
C PRO A 293 -12.76 -17.99 -11.40
N THR A 294 -13.89 -18.68 -11.26
CA THR A 294 -15.17 -18.22 -11.82
C THR A 294 -15.75 -17.16 -10.91
N LEU A 295 -15.84 -15.91 -11.38
CA LEU A 295 -16.39 -14.78 -10.62
C LEU A 295 -17.70 -14.29 -11.23
N THR A 296 -18.53 -13.65 -10.41
CA THR A 296 -19.72 -12.92 -10.87
C THR A 296 -19.35 -11.54 -11.38
N THR A 297 -20.26 -10.90 -12.11
CA THR A 297 -20.15 -9.49 -12.54
C THR A 297 -21.22 -8.69 -11.84
N ASP A 298 -20.85 -7.55 -11.27
CA ASP A 298 -21.78 -6.62 -10.63
C ASP A 298 -22.77 -6.04 -11.68
N ALA A 299 -24.03 -5.87 -11.28
CA ALA A 299 -25.07 -5.44 -12.20
C ALA A 299 -24.92 -3.96 -12.58
N GLY A 300 -24.86 -3.67 -13.88
CA GLY A 300 -24.83 -2.30 -14.39
C GLY A 300 -24.43 -2.25 -15.86
N ALA A 301 -25.05 -1.35 -16.63
CA ALA A 301 -24.72 -1.13 -18.04
C ALA A 301 -23.63 -0.06 -18.24
N THR A 302 -23.34 0.71 -17.17
CA THR A 302 -22.34 1.77 -17.12
C THR A 302 -21.40 1.51 -15.95
N GLU A 303 -20.21 2.09 -16.02
CA GLU A 303 -19.24 2.04 -14.94
C GLU A 303 -19.80 2.75 -13.70
N SER A 304 -19.61 2.14 -12.53
CA SER A 304 -19.99 2.73 -11.25
C SER A 304 -18.88 3.69 -10.79
N LEU A 305 -19.25 4.85 -10.24
CA LEU A 305 -18.29 5.74 -9.59
C LEU A 305 -17.71 5.07 -8.34
N ILE A 306 -16.42 5.28 -8.10
CA ILE A 306 -15.73 4.84 -6.89
C ILE A 306 -15.81 5.98 -5.87
N PRO A 307 -16.48 5.78 -4.72
CA PRO A 307 -16.72 6.89 -3.79
C PRO A 307 -15.44 7.49 -3.21
N HIS A 308 -15.39 8.82 -3.12
CA HIS A 308 -14.30 9.54 -2.45
C HIS A 308 -14.22 9.26 -0.94
N CYS A 309 -15.36 8.98 -0.31
CA CYS A 309 -15.50 8.74 1.12
C CYS A 309 -16.12 7.39 1.43
N SER A 310 -15.76 6.83 2.58
CA SER A 310 -16.19 5.50 3.04
C SER A 310 -17.68 5.34 3.28
N ASP A 311 -18.41 6.44 3.47
CA ASP A 311 -19.86 6.48 3.64
C ASP A 311 -20.60 6.70 2.30
N GLY A 312 -19.86 6.72 1.18
CA GLY A 312 -20.41 6.98 -0.15
C GLY A 312 -20.55 8.46 -0.50
N ALA A 313 -20.12 9.38 0.38
CA ALA A 313 -20.19 10.81 0.10
C ALA A 313 -19.02 11.31 -0.76
N MET A 314 -19.20 12.49 -1.36
CA MET A 314 -18.18 13.22 -2.13
C MET A 314 -17.31 14.15 -1.26
N ASN A 315 -17.57 14.24 0.06
CA ASN A 315 -16.80 15.10 0.94
C ASN A 315 -16.73 14.50 2.35
N CYS A 316 -15.52 14.31 2.85
CA CYS A 316 -15.24 13.82 4.18
C CYS A 316 -14.16 14.68 4.82
N THR A 317 -14.36 15.04 6.08
CA THR A 317 -13.38 15.83 6.83
C THR A 317 -12.14 14.99 7.12
N THR A 318 -10.99 15.44 6.64
CA THR A 318 -9.67 14.90 7.00
C THR A 318 -9.04 15.74 8.10
N VAL A 319 -8.31 15.09 9.00
CA VAL A 319 -7.47 15.78 9.98
C VAL A 319 -6.07 15.80 9.40
N GLN A 320 -5.52 17.01 9.22
CA GLN A 320 -4.17 17.22 8.75
C GLN A 320 -3.45 18.20 9.69
N PHE A 321 -2.36 17.76 10.30
CA PHE A 321 -1.51 18.62 11.10
C PHE A 321 -0.44 19.28 10.22
N THR A 322 -0.19 20.57 10.42
CA THR A 322 1.01 21.22 9.88
C THR A 322 2.23 20.68 10.59
N GLY A 323 3.34 20.47 9.88
CA GLY A 323 4.57 20.01 10.51
C GLY A 323 5.83 20.35 9.71
N PRO A 324 6.98 19.81 10.14
CA PRO A 324 8.29 20.15 9.60
C PRO A 324 8.70 19.37 8.34
N ALA A 325 7.98 18.30 7.96
CA ALA A 325 8.18 17.63 6.68
C ALA A 325 7.57 18.44 5.55
#